data_AF-A0A2I0P7L2-F1
#
_entry.id   AF-A0A2I0P7L2-F1
#
_cell.length_a   1.000
_cell.length_b   1.000
_cell.length_c   1.000
_cell.angle_alpha   90.00
_cell.angle_beta   90.00
_cell.angle_gamma   90.00
#
_symmetry.space_group_name_H-M   'P 1'
#
loop_
_entity.id
_entity.type
_entity.pdbx_description
1 polymer ?
#
loop_
_entity_poly.entity_id
_entity_poly.type
_entity_poly.pdbx_seq_one_letter_code
_entity_poly.pdbx_strand_id
1 'polypeptide(L)'
;MTVKNVLIVAIVALIAVAAGIMIIFAPGETEPTPGMIVPVQKVPTPDEMKALAAEIAGQIDGDALAALKPGDENTPAYIAIHDRLNTFRSANPEIVYISTMRRAENGTEHVVDADYGSAGAYAIGGGYHAADPETPYLAGFEEPFAEVYSAVYGYAPVKNAGGAGVGLVCIEPNGSIGQERLEALAVEIAGKIDGDAMAALKPGDENTSGYIAIRDQLEAFRTTNPEIAYVYTMRKAGNVTEYVVDADYGSDDGVAIGEGYTLTDLDTVLLAGFEGPTAEIYSLICGYAPIRDATGASIGMAAIEAGSPITQERLKALAVEAADEIDGTAMAALKPGDENTPAYISIRDRLDAFRDANPGVVYVYTMRKTENATEYAVDADYGNGYAPAIGYVYVPTEEDVAFLAGFEEPSAEPGFYTDEWGNETATILTGYAPVRDATGAVVGLVGVDVGFVHKP
;
A
#
# COMPACT_ATOMS: atom_id res chain seq x y z
N MET A 1 -21.00 -23.80 24.89
CA MET A 1 -20.04 -23.86 23.76
C MET A 1 -20.42 -22.69 22.88
N THR A 2 -19.79 -21.56 23.15
CA THR A 2 -20.13 -20.27 22.54
C THR A 2 -18.96 -19.96 21.64
N VAL A 3 -19.11 -20.25 20.35
CA VAL A 3 -18.14 -19.81 19.35
C VAL A 3 -18.29 -18.30 19.29
N LYS A 4 -17.27 -17.59 19.77
CA LYS A 4 -17.12 -16.15 19.61
C LYS A 4 -17.01 -15.93 18.10
N ASN A 5 -18.05 -15.36 17.49
CA ASN A 5 -17.93 -14.70 16.20
C ASN A 5 -16.92 -13.58 16.40
N VAL A 6 -15.67 -13.81 16.02
CA VAL A 6 -14.72 -12.74 15.79
C VAL A 6 -15.21 -12.11 14.50
N LEU A 7 -15.82 -10.94 14.65
CA LEU A 7 -16.11 -10.01 13.57
C LEU A 7 -14.74 -9.59 13.01
N ILE A 8 -14.23 -10.35 12.04
CA ILE A 8 -13.09 -9.93 11.25
C ILE A 8 -13.67 -8.85 10.34
N VAL A 9 -13.40 -7.59 10.69
CA VAL A 9 -13.46 -6.50 9.72
C VAL A 9 -12.42 -6.89 8.68
N ALA A 10 -12.86 -7.59 7.64
CA ALA A 10 -12.04 -7.83 6.47
C ALA A 10 -11.80 -6.44 5.89
N ILE A 11 -10.66 -5.85 6.24
CA ILE A 11 -10.00 -4.91 5.34
C ILE A 11 -9.75 -5.79 4.13
N VAL A 12 -10.66 -5.70 3.16
CA VAL A 12 -10.52 -6.31 1.85
C VAL A 12 -9.38 -5.55 1.21
N ALA A 13 -8.16 -5.92 1.61
CA ALA A 13 -7.00 -5.76 0.78
C ALA A 13 -7.42 -6.43 -0.51
N LEU A 14 -7.65 -5.61 -1.52
CA LEU A 14 -7.61 -6.06 -2.90
C LEU A 14 -6.40 -7.00 -3.01
N ILE A 15 -6.65 -8.30 -3.05
CA ILE A 15 -5.77 -9.26 -3.74
C ILE A 15 -5.92 -9.03 -5.25
N ALA A 16 -5.92 -7.76 -5.64
CA ALA A 16 -6.04 -7.26 -6.98
C ALA A 16 -5.09 -6.08 -7.06
N VAL A 17 -3.81 -6.36 -6.83
CA VAL A 17 -2.78 -5.78 -7.71
C VAL A 17 -2.93 -6.48 -9.08
N ALA A 18 -4.09 -6.29 -9.71
CA ALA A 18 -4.42 -6.77 -11.03
C ALA A 18 -4.17 -5.62 -11.99
N ALA A 19 -2.94 -5.59 -12.48
CA ALA A 19 -2.53 -4.99 -13.75
C ALA A 19 -2.69 -3.48 -13.95
N GLY A 20 -1.69 -2.89 -14.60
CA GLY A 20 -1.89 -1.60 -15.24
C GLY A 20 -0.70 -0.67 -15.37
N ILE A 21 0.48 -1.16 -15.78
CA ILE A 21 1.35 -0.37 -16.66
C ILE A 21 1.81 -1.29 -17.81
N MET A 22 1.35 -0.99 -19.04
CA MET A 22 2.02 -1.53 -20.23
C MET A 22 3.42 -0.92 -20.33
N ILE A 23 4.45 -1.75 -20.31
CA ILE A 23 5.74 -1.32 -20.83
C ILE A 23 5.78 -1.59 -22.33
N ILE A 24 5.76 -0.51 -23.13
CA ILE A 24 6.37 -0.53 -24.45
C ILE A 24 7.87 -0.27 -24.22
N PHE A 25 8.65 -1.31 -23.96
CA PHE A 25 10.09 -1.17 -24.14
C PHE A 25 10.30 -1.07 -25.65
N ALA A 26 10.81 0.07 -26.11
CA ALA A 26 11.42 0.10 -27.42
C ALA A 26 12.49 -1.00 -27.43
N PRO A 27 12.54 -1.89 -28.44
CA PRO A 27 13.52 -2.96 -28.47
C PRO A 27 14.94 -2.37 -28.41
N GLY A 28 15.60 -2.52 -27.26
CA GLY A 28 16.97 -2.04 -27.03
C GLY A 28 17.23 -1.22 -25.76
N GLU A 29 16.23 -0.89 -24.94
CA GLU A 29 16.48 -0.24 -23.64
C GLU A 29 16.79 -1.27 -22.54
N THR A 30 17.77 -0.95 -21.69
CA THR A 30 18.24 -1.76 -20.55
C THR A 30 17.62 -1.26 -19.25
N GLU A 31 17.49 -2.15 -18.26
CA GLU A 31 17.03 -1.86 -16.89
C GLU A 31 17.62 -0.54 -16.33
N PRO A 32 16.83 0.23 -15.55
CA PRO A 32 17.33 1.43 -14.90
C PRO A 32 18.49 1.07 -13.96
N THR A 33 19.53 1.88 -14.00
CA THR A 33 20.75 1.65 -13.22
C THR A 33 20.50 1.99 -11.74
N PRO A 34 21.04 1.23 -10.77
CA PRO A 34 20.94 1.58 -9.36
C PRO A 34 21.42 3.01 -9.09
N GLY A 35 20.57 3.84 -8.47
CA GLY A 35 20.87 5.24 -8.16
C GLY A 35 20.38 6.27 -9.19
N MET A 36 19.57 5.88 -10.18
CA MET A 36 18.80 6.86 -10.96
C MET A 36 17.78 7.56 -10.03
N ILE A 37 17.84 8.89 -9.97
CA ILE A 37 16.78 9.70 -9.36
C ILE A 37 15.54 9.54 -10.22
N VAL A 38 14.68 8.58 -9.87
CA VAL A 38 13.31 8.56 -10.35
C VAL A 38 12.67 9.81 -9.74
N PRO A 39 12.08 10.73 -10.53
CA PRO A 39 11.32 11.83 -9.97
C PRO A 39 10.34 11.24 -8.96
N VAL A 40 10.31 11.75 -7.72
CA VAL A 40 9.29 11.33 -6.75
C VAL A 40 7.96 11.53 -7.44
N GLN A 41 7.30 10.42 -7.79
CA GLN A 41 6.03 10.48 -8.48
C GLN A 41 5.08 11.21 -7.54
N LYS A 42 4.49 12.30 -8.02
CA LYS A 42 3.58 13.11 -7.20
C LYS A 42 2.48 12.17 -6.72
N VAL A 43 2.38 12.01 -5.41
CA VAL A 43 1.35 11.21 -4.79
C VAL A 43 0.09 12.05 -4.76
N PRO A 44 -1.01 11.63 -5.42
CA PRO A 44 -2.22 12.42 -5.46
C PRO A 44 -2.84 12.51 -4.06
N THR A 45 -3.38 13.67 -3.70
CA THR A 45 -4.12 13.80 -2.44
C THR A 45 -5.47 13.07 -2.52
N PRO A 46 -6.16 12.79 -1.40
CA PRO A 46 -7.47 12.14 -1.43
C PRO A 46 -8.50 13.02 -2.16
N ASP A 47 -8.39 14.34 -2.03
CA ASP A 47 -9.22 15.30 -2.77
C ASP A 47 -8.93 15.29 -4.27
N GLU A 48 -7.66 15.18 -4.67
CA GLU A 48 -7.27 15.03 -6.08
C GLU A 48 -7.82 13.70 -6.65
N MET A 49 -7.71 12.60 -5.93
CA MET A 49 -8.27 11.29 -6.33
C MET A 49 -9.79 11.32 -6.41
N LYS A 50 -10.46 11.93 -5.44
CA LYS A 50 -11.91 12.11 -5.44
C LYS A 50 -12.38 12.94 -6.65
N ALA A 51 -11.66 14.01 -6.97
CA ALA A 51 -11.96 14.85 -8.13
C ALA A 51 -11.74 14.09 -9.45
N LEU A 52 -10.65 13.33 -9.57
CA LEU A 52 -10.33 12.53 -10.75
C LEU A 52 -11.35 11.41 -10.97
N ALA A 53 -11.73 10.70 -9.90
CA ALA A 53 -12.79 9.69 -9.97
C ALA A 53 -14.12 10.30 -10.44
N ALA A 54 -14.48 11.49 -9.94
CA ALA A 54 -15.69 12.20 -10.36
C ALA A 54 -15.64 12.65 -11.83
N GLU A 55 -14.47 13.10 -12.30
CA GLU A 55 -14.25 13.42 -13.71
C GLU A 55 -14.44 12.18 -14.60
N ILE A 56 -13.85 11.04 -14.22
CA ILE A 56 -13.98 9.77 -14.95
C ILE A 56 -15.44 9.34 -14.98
N ALA A 57 -16.08 9.27 -13.82
CA ALA A 57 -17.47 8.82 -13.70
C ALA A 57 -18.44 9.68 -14.51
N GLY A 58 -18.25 11.00 -14.54
CA GLY A 58 -19.06 11.92 -15.34
C GLY A 58 -18.89 11.78 -16.86
N GLN A 59 -17.90 10.98 -17.30
CA GLN A 59 -17.61 10.75 -18.72
C GLN A 59 -17.88 9.29 -19.14
N ILE A 60 -18.44 8.47 -18.26
CA ILE A 60 -18.98 7.16 -18.59
C ILE A 60 -20.48 7.27 -18.88
N ASP A 61 -20.93 6.60 -19.94
CA ASP A 61 -22.36 6.45 -20.24
C ASP A 61 -22.98 5.45 -19.26
N GLY A 62 -23.70 5.96 -18.26
CA GLY A 62 -24.33 5.15 -17.21
C GLY A 62 -25.43 4.24 -17.72
N ASP A 63 -26.18 4.63 -18.76
CA ASP A 63 -27.21 3.79 -19.37
C ASP A 63 -26.57 2.61 -20.12
N ALA A 64 -25.46 2.85 -20.82
CA ALA A 64 -24.69 1.80 -21.46
C ALA A 64 -24.08 0.82 -20.44
N LEU A 65 -23.49 1.34 -19.35
CA LEU A 65 -22.94 0.53 -18.26
C LEU A 65 -24.04 -0.36 -17.62
N ALA A 66 -25.23 0.19 -17.39
CA ALA A 66 -26.38 -0.51 -16.83
C ALA A 66 -26.79 -1.73 -17.66
N ALA A 67 -26.66 -1.64 -18.99
CA ALA A 67 -27.13 -2.64 -19.92
C ALA A 67 -26.19 -3.86 -20.04
N LEU A 68 -24.92 -3.73 -19.63
CA LEU A 68 -23.89 -4.76 -19.76
C LEU A 68 -24.17 -5.98 -18.89
N LYS A 69 -23.93 -7.17 -19.44
CA LYS A 69 -24.09 -8.46 -18.77
C LYS A 69 -22.87 -9.35 -18.99
N PRO A 70 -22.64 -10.35 -18.13
CA PRO A 70 -21.60 -11.36 -18.36
C PRO A 70 -21.65 -11.90 -19.80
N GLY A 71 -20.52 -11.82 -20.52
CA GLY A 71 -20.41 -12.20 -21.94
C GLY A 71 -20.47 -11.03 -22.94
N ASP A 72 -20.75 -9.80 -22.49
CA ASP A 72 -20.82 -8.61 -23.34
C ASP A 72 -19.44 -7.91 -23.55
N GLU A 73 -18.33 -8.51 -23.13
CA GLU A 73 -17.00 -7.87 -23.14
C GLU A 73 -16.47 -7.54 -24.55
N ASN A 74 -17.07 -8.14 -25.58
CA ASN A 74 -16.75 -7.85 -26.98
C ASN A 74 -17.76 -6.90 -27.66
N THR A 75 -18.72 -6.35 -26.91
CA THR A 75 -19.74 -5.45 -27.46
C THR A 75 -19.17 -4.04 -27.66
N PRO A 76 -19.70 -3.25 -28.62
CA PRO A 76 -19.28 -1.86 -28.80
C PRO A 76 -19.46 -0.99 -27.55
N ALA A 77 -20.46 -1.29 -26.73
CA ALA A 77 -20.72 -0.55 -25.48
C ALA A 77 -19.61 -0.80 -24.45
N TYR A 78 -19.22 -2.07 -24.24
CA TYR A 78 -18.12 -2.42 -23.36
C TYR A 78 -16.81 -1.79 -23.83
N ILE A 79 -16.46 -1.99 -25.10
CA ILE A 79 -15.22 -1.48 -25.70
C ILE A 79 -15.13 0.04 -25.57
N ALA A 80 -16.24 0.77 -25.77
CA ALA A 80 -16.25 2.23 -25.62
C ALA A 80 -15.93 2.69 -24.19
N ILE A 81 -16.48 2.01 -23.17
CA ILE A 81 -16.18 2.32 -21.76
C ILE A 81 -14.73 1.92 -21.43
N HIS A 82 -14.31 0.71 -21.85
CA HIS A 82 -12.96 0.19 -21.65
C HIS A 82 -11.88 1.12 -22.23
N ASP A 83 -12.03 1.53 -23.49
CA ASP A 83 -11.11 2.45 -24.16
C ASP A 83 -11.10 3.83 -23.48
N ARG A 84 -12.24 4.24 -22.91
CA ARG A 84 -12.34 5.48 -22.15
C ARG A 84 -11.53 5.41 -20.86
N LEU A 85 -11.67 4.33 -20.08
CA LEU A 85 -10.87 4.12 -18.87
C LEU A 85 -9.37 4.09 -19.19
N ASN A 86 -8.98 3.38 -20.24
CA ASN A 86 -7.59 3.32 -20.70
C ASN A 86 -7.03 4.68 -21.15
N THR A 87 -7.86 5.52 -21.76
CA THR A 87 -7.49 6.91 -22.10
C THR A 87 -7.20 7.73 -20.84
N PHE A 88 -8.02 7.59 -19.79
CA PHE A 88 -7.79 8.27 -18.52
C PHE A 88 -6.51 7.77 -17.83
N ARG A 89 -6.32 6.46 -17.74
CA ARG A 89 -5.10 5.88 -17.18
C ARG A 89 -3.85 6.36 -17.91
N SER A 90 -3.86 6.36 -19.25
CA SER A 90 -2.73 6.85 -20.05
C SER A 90 -2.41 8.34 -19.83
N ALA A 91 -3.38 9.13 -19.40
CA ALA A 91 -3.20 10.55 -19.10
C ALA A 91 -2.74 10.82 -17.65
N ASN A 92 -2.88 9.82 -16.76
CA ASN A 92 -2.60 9.92 -15.32
C ASN A 92 -1.70 8.74 -14.92
N PRO A 93 -0.37 8.82 -15.12
CA PRO A 93 0.55 7.70 -14.91
C PRO A 93 0.65 7.22 -13.45
N GLU A 94 0.12 7.99 -12.51
CA GLU A 94 -0.07 7.59 -11.11
C GLU A 94 -1.20 6.58 -10.90
N ILE A 95 -2.17 6.50 -11.82
CA ILE A 95 -3.23 5.50 -11.77
C ILE A 95 -2.65 4.16 -12.23
N VAL A 96 -2.54 3.23 -11.29
CA VAL A 96 -2.08 1.86 -11.55
C VAL A 96 -3.24 0.94 -11.88
N TYR A 97 -4.45 1.23 -11.38
CA TYR A 97 -5.64 0.44 -11.67
C TYR A 97 -6.88 1.34 -11.86
N ILE A 98 -7.74 0.99 -12.80
CA ILE A 98 -9.00 1.69 -13.06
C ILE A 98 -10.07 0.72 -13.55
N SER A 99 -11.22 0.74 -12.90
CA SER A 99 -12.35 -0.10 -13.26
C SER A 99 -13.70 0.57 -12.97
N THR A 100 -14.77 -0.11 -13.34
CA THR A 100 -16.13 0.23 -12.96
C THR A 100 -16.77 -0.94 -12.23
N MET A 101 -17.54 -0.64 -11.19
CA MET A 101 -18.22 -1.62 -10.37
C MET A 101 -19.71 -1.31 -10.27
N ARG A 102 -20.53 -2.32 -9.98
CA ARG A 102 -21.96 -2.13 -9.65
C ARG A 102 -22.36 -2.91 -8.41
N ARG A 103 -23.50 -2.54 -7.82
CA ARG A 103 -24.11 -3.32 -6.74
C ARG A 103 -24.71 -4.61 -7.31
N ALA A 104 -24.38 -5.72 -6.66
CA ALA A 104 -25.00 -7.03 -6.84
C ALA A 104 -25.86 -7.37 -5.60
N GLU A 105 -26.67 -8.44 -5.66
CA GLU A 105 -27.74 -8.71 -4.67
C GLU A 105 -27.28 -8.66 -3.21
N ASN A 106 -26.08 -9.16 -2.89
CA ASN A 106 -25.49 -9.08 -1.54
C ASN A 106 -24.05 -8.54 -1.56
N GLY A 107 -23.70 -7.71 -2.56
CA GLY A 107 -22.30 -7.40 -2.82
C GLY A 107 -22.03 -6.36 -3.89
N THR A 108 -20.81 -6.37 -4.39
CA THR A 108 -20.36 -5.60 -5.55
C THR A 108 -19.67 -6.53 -6.54
N GLU A 109 -19.69 -6.16 -7.81
CA GLU A 109 -19.00 -6.90 -8.88
C GLU A 109 -18.40 -5.93 -9.90
N HIS A 110 -17.35 -6.37 -10.59
CA HIS A 110 -16.74 -5.61 -11.68
C HIS A 110 -17.64 -5.62 -12.92
N VAL A 111 -17.68 -4.49 -13.63
CA VAL A 111 -18.42 -4.35 -14.89
C VAL A 111 -17.45 -4.14 -16.04
N VAL A 112 -16.63 -3.09 -16.01
CA VAL A 112 -15.59 -2.84 -17.02
C VAL A 112 -14.27 -2.64 -16.31
N ASP A 113 -13.33 -3.52 -16.58
CA ASP A 113 -11.96 -3.50 -16.08
C ASP A 113 -11.06 -3.01 -17.23
N ALA A 114 -10.24 -1.97 -17.00
CA ALA A 114 -9.39 -1.43 -18.06
C ALA A 114 -8.24 -2.37 -18.48
N ASP A 115 -7.96 -3.40 -17.68
CA ASP A 115 -6.98 -4.44 -18.00
C ASP A 115 -7.61 -5.66 -18.65
N TYR A 116 -8.93 -5.64 -18.90
CA TYR A 116 -9.60 -6.78 -19.51
C TYR A 116 -8.93 -7.22 -20.82
N GLY A 117 -8.65 -8.52 -20.91
CA GLY A 117 -7.81 -9.11 -21.96
C GLY A 117 -6.35 -9.32 -21.56
N SER A 118 -5.92 -8.77 -20.42
CA SER A 118 -4.69 -9.11 -19.71
C SER A 118 -4.94 -10.17 -18.64
N ALA A 119 -3.87 -10.79 -18.16
CA ALA A 119 -3.96 -11.74 -17.05
C ALA A 119 -4.29 -11.03 -15.74
N GLY A 120 -5.19 -11.61 -14.94
CA GLY A 120 -5.66 -11.08 -13.66
C GLY A 120 -6.85 -10.12 -13.75
N ALA A 121 -7.26 -9.68 -14.94
CA ALA A 121 -8.37 -8.75 -15.11
C ALA A 121 -9.75 -9.41 -15.00
N TYR A 122 -10.74 -8.68 -14.48
CA TYR A 122 -12.08 -9.22 -14.26
C TYR A 122 -13.00 -9.08 -15.49
N ALA A 123 -13.69 -10.18 -15.81
CA ALA A 123 -14.84 -10.15 -16.72
C ALA A 123 -16.06 -9.48 -16.07
N ILE A 124 -17.10 -9.17 -16.86
CA ILE A 124 -18.35 -8.60 -16.29
C ILE A 124 -18.94 -9.62 -15.30
N GLY A 125 -19.18 -9.18 -14.06
CA GLY A 125 -19.67 -10.02 -12.98
C GLY A 125 -18.58 -10.83 -12.24
N GLY A 126 -17.32 -10.65 -12.61
CA GLY A 126 -16.16 -11.17 -11.85
C GLY A 126 -15.85 -10.31 -10.62
N GLY A 127 -14.97 -10.82 -9.74
CA GLY A 127 -14.57 -10.13 -8.52
C GLY A 127 -15.77 -9.81 -7.62
N TYR A 128 -16.64 -10.80 -7.41
CA TYR A 128 -17.80 -10.61 -6.55
C TYR A 128 -17.36 -10.52 -5.09
N HIS A 129 -17.73 -9.44 -4.42
CA HIS A 129 -17.42 -9.25 -3.00
C HIS A 129 -18.70 -9.08 -2.19
N ALA A 130 -18.85 -9.87 -1.13
CA ALA A 130 -19.92 -9.67 -0.17
C ALA A 130 -19.76 -8.29 0.50
N ALA A 131 -20.81 -7.47 0.46
CA ALA A 131 -20.75 -6.12 1.02
C ALA A 131 -20.84 -6.18 2.54
N ASP A 132 -19.76 -5.79 3.23
CA ASP A 132 -19.87 -5.32 4.62
C ASP A 132 -20.44 -3.89 4.58
N PRO A 133 -21.62 -3.63 5.16
CA PRO A 133 -22.25 -2.31 5.12
C PRO A 133 -21.41 -1.21 5.78
N GLU A 134 -20.42 -1.56 6.60
CA GLU A 134 -19.48 -0.62 7.22
C GLU A 134 -18.27 -0.32 6.32
N THR A 135 -18.14 -0.94 5.15
CA THR A 135 -17.00 -0.68 4.26
C THR A 135 -17.08 0.73 3.65
N PRO A 136 -16.05 1.59 3.86
CA PRO A 136 -16.13 3.00 3.46
C PRO A 136 -16.29 3.24 1.96
N TYR A 137 -15.67 2.42 1.10
CA TYR A 137 -15.77 2.60 -0.37
C TYR A 137 -17.21 2.57 -0.90
N LEU A 138 -18.15 1.94 -0.18
CA LEU A 138 -19.56 1.89 -0.58
C LEU A 138 -20.21 3.28 -0.68
N ALA A 139 -19.63 4.30 -0.02
CA ALA A 139 -20.02 5.70 -0.17
C ALA A 139 -19.82 6.20 -1.61
N GLY A 140 -18.85 5.63 -2.35
CA GLY A 140 -18.54 5.92 -3.74
C GLY A 140 -19.69 5.69 -4.73
N PHE A 141 -20.68 4.87 -4.35
CA PHE A 141 -21.91 4.70 -5.13
C PHE A 141 -22.89 5.87 -4.99
N GLU A 142 -22.74 6.73 -3.97
CA GLU A 142 -23.66 7.85 -3.73
C GLU A 142 -22.99 9.20 -3.98
N GLU A 143 -21.74 9.35 -3.55
CA GLU A 143 -20.96 10.58 -3.69
C GLU A 143 -19.47 10.27 -3.89
N PRO A 144 -18.70 11.21 -4.46
CA PRO A 144 -17.27 10.98 -4.61
C PRO A 144 -16.59 10.77 -3.25
N PHE A 145 -15.72 9.78 -3.17
CA PHE A 145 -15.07 9.32 -1.94
C PHE A 145 -13.61 8.93 -2.24
N ALA A 146 -12.74 9.05 -1.26
CA ALA A 146 -11.36 8.58 -1.37
C ALA A 146 -10.88 8.07 -0.01
N GLU A 147 -9.97 7.11 -0.03
CA GLU A 147 -9.37 6.53 1.15
C GLU A 147 -7.95 6.04 0.85
N VAL A 148 -7.19 5.79 1.92
CA VAL A 148 -5.81 5.33 1.84
C VAL A 148 -5.72 3.97 2.49
N TYR A 149 -5.20 3.01 1.74
CA TYR A 149 -4.83 1.70 2.23
C TYR A 149 -3.32 1.58 2.31
N SER A 150 -2.84 0.69 3.17
CA SER A 150 -1.45 0.25 3.12
C SER A 150 -1.42 -1.27 3.15
N ALA A 151 -0.52 -1.84 2.35
CA ALA A 151 -0.27 -3.27 2.31
C ALA A 151 1.21 -3.52 2.62
N VAL A 152 1.49 -4.62 3.29
CA VAL A 152 2.86 -5.02 3.65
C VAL A 152 3.14 -6.36 3.00
N TYR A 153 4.30 -6.52 2.39
CA TYR A 153 4.67 -7.78 1.76
C TYR A 153 6.05 -8.24 2.21
N GLY A 154 6.18 -9.56 2.36
CA GLY A 154 7.45 -10.24 2.54
C GLY A 154 7.70 -11.22 1.40
N TYR A 155 8.91 -11.23 0.88
CA TYR A 155 9.32 -12.08 -0.23
C TYR A 155 10.57 -12.87 0.12
N ALA A 156 10.66 -14.09 -0.39
CA ALA A 156 11.90 -14.86 -0.38
C ALA A 156 11.99 -15.83 -1.57
N PRO A 157 13.21 -16.07 -2.10
CA PRO A 157 13.38 -16.92 -3.26
C PRO A 157 13.14 -18.40 -2.91
N VAL A 158 12.30 -19.07 -3.69
CA VAL A 158 12.18 -20.53 -3.68
C VAL A 158 13.29 -21.11 -4.54
N LYS A 159 14.11 -21.98 -3.95
CA LYS A 159 15.28 -22.56 -4.60
C LYS A 159 15.07 -24.05 -4.86
N ASN A 160 15.51 -24.52 -6.02
CA ASN A 160 15.56 -25.95 -6.31
C ASN A 160 16.71 -26.65 -5.55
N ALA A 161 16.81 -27.98 -5.67
CA ALA A 161 17.87 -28.74 -5.01
C ALA A 161 19.30 -28.34 -5.43
N GLY A 162 19.44 -27.71 -6.61
CA GLY A 162 20.70 -27.16 -7.11
C GLY A 162 21.05 -25.76 -6.56
N GLY A 163 20.16 -25.16 -5.76
CA GLY A 163 20.32 -23.82 -5.19
C GLY A 163 19.96 -22.67 -6.14
N ALA A 164 19.42 -22.95 -7.33
CA ALA A 164 18.96 -21.93 -8.26
C ALA A 164 17.55 -21.45 -7.87
N GLY A 165 17.30 -20.13 -7.95
CA GLY A 165 15.97 -19.56 -7.77
C GLY A 165 15.05 -20.00 -8.91
N VAL A 166 13.92 -20.60 -8.56
CA VAL A 166 12.89 -21.09 -9.51
C VAL A 166 11.55 -20.38 -9.36
N GLY A 167 11.43 -19.57 -8.32
CA GLY A 167 10.25 -18.77 -7.99
C GLY A 167 10.51 -17.96 -6.73
N LEU A 168 9.47 -17.37 -6.17
CA LEU A 168 9.47 -16.77 -4.85
C LEU A 168 8.21 -17.15 -4.09
N VAL A 169 8.28 -17.04 -2.78
CA VAL A 169 7.10 -17.02 -1.90
C VAL A 169 6.78 -15.58 -1.55
N CYS A 170 5.49 -15.26 -1.53
CA CYS A 170 4.95 -14.02 -1.02
C CYS A 170 4.19 -14.32 0.27
N ILE A 171 4.34 -13.46 1.27
CA ILE A 171 3.51 -13.44 2.47
C ILE A 171 2.97 -12.03 2.71
N GLU A 172 1.71 -11.94 3.12
CA GLU A 172 1.04 -10.70 3.47
C GLU A 172 0.49 -10.80 4.89
N PRO A 173 0.96 -9.96 5.83
CA PRO A 173 0.45 -9.92 7.20
C PRO A 173 -0.82 -9.06 7.28
N ASN A 174 -1.70 -9.39 8.21
CA ASN A 174 -2.88 -8.59 8.58
C ASN A 174 -2.76 -8.00 10.01
N GLY A 175 -1.57 -8.08 10.59
CA GLY A 175 -1.25 -7.52 11.89
C GLY A 175 0.11 -6.82 11.89
N SER A 176 0.48 -6.23 13.02
CA SER A 176 1.72 -5.49 13.15
C SER A 176 2.93 -6.42 13.05
N ILE A 177 3.85 -6.08 12.16
CA ILE A 177 5.09 -6.82 11.96
C ILE A 177 6.20 -5.88 11.48
N GLY A 178 7.39 -6.03 12.05
CA GLY A 178 8.59 -5.32 11.60
C GLY A 178 9.26 -6.04 10.42
N GLN A 179 10.02 -5.30 9.61
CA GLN A 179 10.60 -5.81 8.37
C GLN A 179 11.45 -7.06 8.56
N GLU A 180 12.38 -7.06 9.52
CA GLU A 180 13.28 -8.20 9.76
C GLU A 180 12.52 -9.49 10.11
N ARG A 181 11.44 -9.37 10.89
CA ARG A 181 10.60 -10.51 11.26
C ARG A 181 9.85 -11.05 10.05
N LEU A 182 9.34 -10.15 9.19
CA LEU A 182 8.62 -10.54 7.98
C LEU A 182 9.55 -11.23 6.98
N GLU A 183 10.75 -10.69 6.73
CA GLU A 183 11.77 -11.32 5.88
C GLU A 183 12.16 -12.70 6.41
N ALA A 184 12.34 -12.85 7.73
CA ALA A 184 12.67 -14.13 8.36
C ALA A 184 11.55 -15.17 8.17
N LEU A 185 10.27 -14.76 8.28
CA LEU A 185 9.12 -15.63 8.01
C LEU A 185 9.07 -16.06 6.55
N ALA A 186 9.31 -15.15 5.61
CA ALA A 186 9.38 -15.47 4.18
C ALA A 186 10.48 -16.49 3.88
N VAL A 187 11.68 -16.31 4.45
CA VAL A 187 12.79 -17.28 4.34
C VAL A 187 12.41 -18.65 4.92
N GLU A 188 11.73 -18.66 6.07
CA GLU A 188 11.31 -19.90 6.73
C GLU A 188 10.37 -20.72 5.83
N ILE A 189 9.35 -20.10 5.24
CA ILE A 189 8.40 -20.82 4.36
C ILE A 189 9.04 -21.17 3.02
N ALA A 190 9.82 -20.28 2.40
CA ALA A 190 10.56 -20.58 1.16
C ALA A 190 11.45 -21.82 1.30
N GLY A 191 12.12 -21.97 2.45
CA GLY A 191 12.99 -23.11 2.74
C GLY A 191 12.26 -24.44 2.96
N LYS A 192 10.93 -24.43 3.14
CA LYS A 192 10.10 -25.65 3.29
C LYS A 192 9.53 -26.15 1.96
N ILE A 193 9.52 -25.30 0.93
CA ILE A 193 8.94 -25.61 -0.38
C ILE A 193 9.93 -26.44 -1.20
N ASP A 194 9.46 -27.54 -1.78
CA ASP A 194 10.20 -28.28 -2.80
C ASP A 194 10.20 -27.49 -4.11
N GLY A 195 11.29 -26.75 -4.37
CA GLY A 195 11.41 -25.91 -5.56
C GLY A 195 11.40 -26.69 -6.87
N ASP A 196 11.90 -27.93 -6.90
CA ASP A 196 11.85 -28.75 -8.11
C ASP A 196 10.41 -29.19 -8.41
N ALA A 197 9.65 -29.55 -7.37
CA ALA A 197 8.23 -29.85 -7.50
C ALA A 197 7.42 -28.62 -7.95
N MET A 198 7.66 -27.45 -7.34
CA MET A 198 7.01 -26.19 -7.72
C MET A 198 7.29 -25.83 -9.18
N ALA A 199 8.55 -25.91 -9.62
CA ALA A 199 8.96 -25.59 -10.98
C ALA A 199 8.31 -26.50 -12.05
N ALA A 200 7.95 -27.72 -11.68
CA ALA A 200 7.33 -28.68 -12.58
C ALA A 200 5.83 -28.44 -12.84
N LEU A 201 5.15 -27.66 -11.98
CA LEU A 201 3.71 -27.41 -12.04
C LEU A 201 3.30 -26.61 -13.28
N LYS A 202 2.13 -26.93 -13.84
CA LYS A 202 1.54 -26.26 -15.00
C LYS A 202 0.06 -25.96 -14.76
N PRO A 203 -0.53 -24.99 -15.48
CA PRO A 203 -1.97 -24.76 -15.45
C PRO A 203 -2.77 -26.07 -15.61
N GLY A 204 -3.68 -26.35 -14.68
CA GLY A 204 -4.44 -27.60 -14.62
C GLY A 204 -3.90 -28.66 -13.65
N ASP A 205 -2.73 -28.44 -13.05
CA ASP A 205 -2.12 -29.37 -12.08
C ASP A 205 -2.61 -29.14 -10.63
N GLU A 206 -3.62 -28.30 -10.39
CA GLU A 206 -4.05 -27.89 -9.05
C GLU A 206 -4.64 -29.04 -8.21
N ASN A 207 -4.99 -30.14 -8.86
CA ASN A 207 -5.47 -31.37 -8.21
C ASN A 207 -4.37 -32.45 -8.06
N THR A 208 -3.14 -32.15 -8.46
CA THR A 208 -2.02 -33.10 -8.36
C THR A 208 -1.47 -33.15 -6.93
N SER A 209 -0.85 -34.28 -6.56
CA SER A 209 -0.22 -34.42 -5.25
C SER A 209 0.93 -33.44 -5.02
N GLY A 210 1.60 -32.98 -6.09
CA GLY A 210 2.67 -31.99 -5.99
C GLY A 210 2.13 -30.62 -5.59
N TYR A 211 1.05 -30.17 -6.24
CA TYR A 211 0.38 -28.92 -5.90
C TYR A 211 -0.17 -28.95 -4.46
N ILE A 212 -0.96 -29.98 -4.15
CA ILE A 212 -1.60 -30.14 -2.84
C ILE A 212 -0.55 -30.16 -1.72
N ALA A 213 0.59 -30.84 -1.92
CA ALA A 213 1.65 -30.88 -0.92
C ALA A 213 2.24 -29.49 -0.61
N ILE A 214 2.47 -28.66 -1.63
CA ILE A 214 2.98 -27.29 -1.43
C ILE A 214 1.89 -26.43 -0.78
N ARG A 215 0.65 -26.48 -1.28
CA ARG A 215 -0.47 -25.72 -0.72
C ARG A 215 -0.68 -26.02 0.76
N ASP A 216 -0.71 -27.29 1.13
CA ASP A 216 -0.90 -27.72 2.52
C ASP A 216 0.26 -27.25 3.42
N GLN A 217 1.49 -27.09 2.88
CA GLN A 217 2.60 -26.48 3.61
C GLN A 217 2.39 -24.98 3.85
N LEU A 218 1.90 -24.24 2.84
CA LEU A 218 1.58 -22.82 2.98
C LEU A 218 0.46 -22.62 4.00
N GLU A 219 -0.61 -23.43 3.93
CA GLU A 219 -1.73 -23.38 4.88
C GLU A 219 -1.28 -23.72 6.31
N ALA A 220 -0.45 -24.76 6.49
CA ALA A 220 0.10 -25.12 7.80
C ALA A 220 0.98 -24.01 8.37
N PHE A 221 1.77 -23.34 7.52
CA PHE A 221 2.58 -22.18 7.92
C PHE A 221 1.72 -21.01 8.39
N ARG A 222 0.66 -20.68 7.65
CA ARG A 222 -0.31 -19.66 8.05
C ARG A 222 -1.00 -19.99 9.37
N THR A 223 -1.38 -21.25 9.57
CA THR A 223 -1.99 -21.73 10.84
C THR A 223 -1.07 -21.48 12.04
N THR A 224 0.26 -21.60 11.86
CA THR A 224 1.23 -21.36 12.94
C THR A 224 1.65 -19.90 13.10
N ASN A 225 1.34 -19.05 12.12
CA ASN A 225 1.65 -17.61 12.12
C ASN A 225 0.35 -16.85 11.81
N PRO A 226 -0.59 -16.75 12.77
CA PRO A 226 -1.92 -16.18 12.55
C PRO A 226 -1.90 -14.68 12.18
N GLU A 227 -0.74 -14.02 12.31
CA GLU A 227 -0.51 -12.68 11.79
C GLU A 227 -0.43 -12.62 10.25
N ILE A 228 -0.18 -13.75 9.57
CA ILE A 228 -0.15 -13.87 8.12
C ILE A 228 -1.56 -14.15 7.59
N ALA A 229 -2.08 -13.28 6.72
CA ALA A 229 -3.36 -13.49 6.06
C ALA A 229 -3.20 -14.28 4.78
N TYR A 230 -2.27 -13.88 3.91
CA TYR A 230 -2.06 -14.53 2.62
C TYR A 230 -0.65 -15.09 2.49
N VAL A 231 -0.55 -16.24 1.84
CA VAL A 231 0.72 -16.88 1.51
C VAL A 231 0.58 -17.67 0.22
N TYR A 232 1.40 -17.32 -0.76
CA TYR A 232 1.36 -17.90 -2.10
C TYR A 232 2.75 -17.89 -2.73
N THR A 233 2.88 -18.54 -3.87
CA THR A 233 4.14 -18.64 -4.62
C THR A 233 3.97 -18.15 -6.05
N MET A 234 5.04 -17.56 -6.58
CA MET A 234 5.07 -16.99 -7.93
C MET A 234 6.33 -17.43 -8.68
N ARG A 235 6.28 -17.36 -10.01
CA ARG A 235 7.47 -17.56 -10.87
C ARG A 235 7.50 -16.59 -12.05
N LYS A 236 8.69 -16.39 -12.61
CA LYS A 236 8.87 -15.69 -13.88
C LYS A 236 8.49 -16.63 -15.03
N ALA A 237 7.53 -16.24 -15.86
CA ALA A 237 7.08 -16.95 -17.05
C ALA A 237 7.22 -16.05 -18.28
N GLY A 238 8.44 -15.98 -18.84
CA GLY A 238 8.75 -15.05 -19.92
C GLY A 238 8.79 -13.61 -19.40
N ASN A 239 7.93 -12.74 -19.93
CA ASN A 239 7.85 -11.33 -19.52
C ASN A 239 6.77 -11.06 -18.46
N VAL A 240 6.06 -12.09 -18.02
CA VAL A 240 5.06 -11.99 -16.95
C VAL A 240 5.54 -12.74 -15.72
N THR A 241 5.11 -12.27 -14.56
CA THR A 241 5.13 -13.07 -13.34
C THR A 241 3.81 -13.84 -13.30
N GLU A 242 3.77 -15.06 -12.79
CA GLU A 242 2.53 -15.82 -12.63
C GLU A 242 2.45 -16.50 -11.26
N TYR A 243 1.25 -16.67 -10.76
CA TYR A 243 0.96 -17.45 -9.56
C TYR A 243 1.16 -18.94 -9.83
N VAL A 244 1.66 -19.67 -8.83
CA VAL A 244 1.97 -21.10 -8.95
C VAL A 244 1.26 -21.93 -7.89
N VAL A 245 1.30 -21.54 -6.63
CA VAL A 245 0.56 -22.24 -5.57
C VAL A 245 0.07 -21.20 -4.59
N ASP A 246 -1.24 -21.16 -4.38
CA ASP A 246 -1.90 -20.29 -3.43
C ASP A 246 -2.54 -21.15 -2.32
N ALA A 247 -2.29 -20.79 -1.06
CA ALA A 247 -2.90 -21.44 0.10
C ALA A 247 -4.42 -21.37 0.08
N ASP A 248 -5.00 -20.33 -0.53
CA ASP A 248 -6.45 -20.10 -0.60
C ASP A 248 -7.10 -20.68 -1.86
N TYR A 249 -6.34 -21.37 -2.71
CA TYR A 249 -6.88 -21.99 -3.92
C TYR A 249 -8.06 -22.92 -3.62
N GLY A 250 -9.18 -22.65 -4.31
CA GLY A 250 -10.46 -23.32 -4.10
C GLY A 250 -11.45 -22.53 -3.24
N SER A 251 -11.05 -21.36 -2.73
CA SER A 251 -11.93 -20.31 -2.22
C SER A 251 -12.18 -19.23 -3.28
N ASP A 252 -13.03 -18.25 -2.96
CA ASP A 252 -13.32 -17.11 -3.83
C ASP A 252 -12.11 -16.15 -3.98
N ASP A 253 -11.15 -16.20 -3.05
CA ASP A 253 -9.95 -15.34 -3.01
C ASP A 253 -8.70 -16.05 -3.58
N GLY A 254 -8.82 -17.32 -3.97
CA GLY A 254 -7.68 -18.14 -4.38
C GLY A 254 -7.40 -18.07 -5.88
N VAL A 255 -6.11 -17.99 -6.25
CA VAL A 255 -5.68 -17.91 -7.67
C VAL A 255 -5.16 -19.23 -8.23
N ALA A 256 -5.44 -19.52 -9.50
CA ALA A 256 -5.00 -20.74 -10.17
C ALA A 256 -3.55 -20.66 -10.70
N ILE A 257 -2.96 -21.82 -11.06
CA ILE A 257 -1.62 -21.85 -11.66
C ILE A 257 -1.64 -21.13 -13.00
N GLY A 258 -0.68 -20.23 -13.21
CA GLY A 258 -0.52 -19.50 -14.47
C GLY A 258 -1.46 -18.31 -14.62
N GLU A 259 -2.24 -17.98 -13.59
CA GLU A 259 -2.81 -16.64 -13.51
C GLU A 259 -1.65 -15.64 -13.45
N GLY A 260 -1.63 -14.74 -14.43
CA GLY A 260 -0.54 -13.80 -14.61
C GLY A 260 -0.69 -12.59 -13.70
N TYR A 261 0.45 -12.05 -13.31
CA TYR A 261 0.65 -10.82 -12.59
C TYR A 261 1.39 -9.84 -13.50
N THR A 262 0.80 -8.68 -13.70
CA THR A 262 1.34 -7.66 -14.59
C THR A 262 2.21 -6.71 -13.78
N LEU A 263 3.51 -6.73 -14.05
CA LEU A 263 4.51 -5.90 -13.38
C LEU A 263 4.35 -4.41 -13.72
N THR A 264 4.68 -3.56 -12.75
CA THR A 264 4.74 -2.10 -12.83
C THR A 264 6.13 -1.58 -12.39
N ASP A 265 6.37 -0.29 -12.55
CA ASP A 265 7.59 0.36 -12.03
C ASP A 265 7.68 0.33 -10.49
N LEU A 266 6.58 -0.02 -9.81
CA LEU A 266 6.54 -0.12 -8.35
C LEU A 266 7.12 -1.44 -7.84
N ASP A 267 7.06 -2.52 -8.62
CA ASP A 267 7.36 -3.91 -8.20
C ASP A 267 8.86 -4.22 -8.07
N THR A 268 9.68 -3.20 -7.87
CA THR A 268 11.14 -3.34 -7.75
C THR A 268 11.55 -4.24 -6.59
N VAL A 269 10.85 -4.18 -5.45
CA VAL A 269 11.15 -5.03 -4.28
C VAL A 269 10.66 -6.45 -4.48
N LEU A 270 9.44 -6.66 -4.99
CA LEU A 270 8.96 -7.97 -5.44
C LEU A 270 9.97 -8.64 -6.39
N LEU A 271 10.46 -7.88 -7.39
CA LEU A 271 11.46 -8.37 -8.34
C LEU A 271 12.79 -8.75 -7.67
N ALA A 272 13.23 -7.97 -6.68
CA ALA A 272 14.40 -8.30 -5.86
C ALA A 272 14.17 -9.55 -4.98
N GLY A 273 12.92 -9.83 -4.61
CA GLY A 273 12.47 -11.04 -3.90
C GLY A 273 12.81 -12.36 -4.60
N PHE A 274 13.00 -12.35 -5.93
CA PHE A 274 13.49 -13.52 -6.68
C PHE A 274 14.96 -13.84 -6.43
N GLU A 275 15.76 -12.88 -5.97
CA GLU A 275 17.20 -13.03 -5.76
C GLU A 275 17.56 -13.16 -4.26
N GLY A 276 16.84 -12.46 -3.40
CA GLY A 276 17.07 -12.44 -1.95
C GLY A 276 15.82 -12.10 -1.15
N PRO A 277 15.83 -12.34 0.19
CA PRO A 277 14.72 -11.94 1.02
C PRO A 277 14.57 -10.42 1.02
N THR A 278 13.34 -9.96 0.90
CA THR A 278 12.99 -8.54 0.89
C THR A 278 11.61 -8.36 1.52
N ALA A 279 11.32 -7.14 1.95
CA ALA A 279 9.99 -6.77 2.41
C ALA A 279 9.73 -5.29 2.12
N GLU A 280 8.46 -4.94 1.96
CA GLU A 280 8.04 -3.57 1.67
C GLU A 280 6.68 -3.23 2.25
N ILE A 281 6.43 -1.91 2.33
CA ILE A 281 5.14 -1.32 2.62
C ILE A 281 4.73 -0.45 1.43
N TYR A 282 3.54 -0.72 0.89
CA TYR A 282 2.89 0.09 -0.12
C TYR A 282 1.78 0.92 0.50
N SER A 283 1.60 2.14 0.01
CA SER A 283 0.38 2.90 0.21
C SER A 283 -0.40 2.96 -1.10
N LEU A 284 -1.68 2.61 -1.06
CA LEU A 284 -2.63 2.73 -2.15
C LEU A 284 -3.61 3.85 -1.81
N ILE A 285 -3.83 4.76 -2.76
CA ILE A 285 -4.85 5.80 -2.61
C ILE A 285 -5.95 5.47 -3.59
N CYS A 286 -7.13 5.21 -3.04
CA CYS A 286 -8.28 4.79 -3.83
C CYS A 286 -9.25 5.96 -3.98
N GLY A 287 -9.72 6.18 -5.20
CA GLY A 287 -10.74 7.17 -5.53
C GLY A 287 -11.97 6.50 -6.11
N TYR A 288 -13.15 6.91 -5.63
CA TYR A 288 -14.43 6.35 -6.05
C TYR A 288 -15.41 7.47 -6.39
N ALA A 289 -16.23 7.27 -7.41
CA ALA A 289 -17.30 8.20 -7.72
C ALA A 289 -18.49 7.55 -8.43
N PRO A 290 -19.72 8.04 -8.19
CA PRO A 290 -20.92 7.41 -8.72
C PRO A 290 -21.06 7.64 -10.22
N ILE A 291 -21.28 6.57 -10.97
CA ILE A 291 -21.69 6.62 -12.37
C ILE A 291 -23.21 6.68 -12.40
N ARG A 292 -23.74 7.77 -12.98
CA ARG A 292 -25.17 8.04 -13.01
C ARG A 292 -25.76 7.87 -14.40
N ASP A 293 -26.97 7.33 -14.47
CA ASP A 293 -27.73 7.26 -15.72
C ASP A 293 -28.32 8.63 -16.11
N ALA A 294 -29.02 8.69 -17.25
CA ALA A 294 -29.67 9.91 -17.70
C ALA A 294 -30.78 10.43 -16.76
N THR A 295 -31.28 9.60 -15.83
CA THR A 295 -32.26 10.00 -14.80
C THR A 295 -31.59 10.56 -13.54
N GLY A 296 -30.27 10.43 -13.43
CA GLY A 296 -29.48 10.79 -12.25
C GLY A 296 -29.40 9.68 -11.21
N ALA A 297 -29.94 8.49 -11.47
CA ALA A 297 -29.81 7.34 -10.57
C ALA A 297 -28.38 6.80 -10.61
N SER A 298 -27.84 6.41 -9.46
CA SER A 298 -26.53 5.74 -9.41
C SER A 298 -26.68 4.30 -9.88
N ILE A 299 -25.94 3.91 -10.92
CA ILE A 299 -25.98 2.56 -11.49
C ILE A 299 -24.69 1.79 -11.21
N GLY A 300 -23.61 2.50 -10.91
CA GLY A 300 -22.31 1.94 -10.59
C GLY A 300 -21.38 2.98 -10.01
N MET A 301 -20.11 2.65 -9.90
CA MET A 301 -19.06 3.60 -9.55
C MET A 301 -17.85 3.39 -10.46
N ALA A 302 -17.12 4.47 -10.71
CA ALA A 302 -15.73 4.39 -11.16
C ALA A 302 -14.85 4.18 -9.93
N ALA A 303 -13.89 3.27 -10.02
CA ALA A 303 -12.87 3.01 -9.02
C ALA A 303 -11.50 3.22 -9.67
N ILE A 304 -10.65 4.01 -9.02
CA ILE A 304 -9.26 4.24 -9.42
C ILE A 304 -8.34 4.03 -8.24
N GLU A 305 -7.15 3.51 -8.53
CA GLU A 305 -6.12 3.27 -7.52
C GLU A 305 -4.81 3.88 -7.99
N ALA A 306 -4.19 4.65 -7.11
CA ALA A 306 -2.84 5.14 -7.28
C ALA A 306 -1.92 4.43 -6.29
N GLY A 307 -0.95 3.70 -6.82
CA GLY A 307 0.08 3.02 -6.03
C GLY A 307 1.21 3.97 -5.67
N SER A 308 1.65 3.92 -4.42
CA SER A 308 2.76 4.73 -3.95
C SER A 308 3.68 3.93 -3.02
N PRO A 309 4.87 3.51 -3.51
CA PRO A 309 5.85 2.88 -2.65
C PRO A 309 6.34 3.92 -1.64
N ILE A 310 6.55 3.47 -0.40
CA ILE A 310 7.17 4.31 0.61
C ILE A 310 8.68 4.13 0.50
N THR A 311 9.34 5.07 -0.19
CA THR A 311 10.80 5.06 -0.38
C THR A 311 11.50 6.02 0.59
N GLN A 312 12.78 5.76 0.87
CA GLN A 312 13.59 6.65 1.72
C GLN A 312 13.68 8.08 1.14
N GLU A 313 13.76 8.21 -0.18
CA GLU A 313 13.86 9.48 -0.89
C GLU A 313 12.56 10.28 -0.76
N ARG A 314 11.41 9.61 -0.84
CA ARG A 314 10.11 10.23 -0.58
C ARG A 314 9.99 10.69 0.87
N LEU A 315 10.42 9.85 1.82
CA LEU A 315 10.39 10.19 3.25
C LEU A 315 11.28 11.38 3.59
N LYS A 316 12.51 11.42 3.06
CA LYS A 316 13.40 12.59 3.18
C LYS A 316 12.75 13.84 2.62
N ALA A 317 12.07 13.74 1.47
CA ALA A 317 11.38 14.88 0.86
C ALA A 317 10.21 15.38 1.73
N LEU A 318 9.36 14.48 2.23
CA LEU A 318 8.25 14.82 3.14
C LEU A 318 8.78 15.48 4.43
N ALA A 319 9.84 14.93 5.02
CA ALA A 319 10.43 15.51 6.22
C ALA A 319 11.01 16.90 5.97
N VAL A 320 11.65 17.13 4.82
CA VAL A 320 12.12 18.48 4.42
C VAL A 320 10.96 19.46 4.27
N GLU A 321 9.88 19.04 3.62
CA GLU A 321 8.67 19.87 3.47
C GLU A 321 8.07 20.23 4.82
N ALA A 322 7.89 19.26 5.72
CA ALA A 322 7.41 19.49 7.08
C ALA A 322 8.35 20.43 7.87
N ALA A 323 9.66 20.28 7.72
CA ALA A 323 10.65 21.12 8.40
C ALA A 323 10.55 22.59 7.97
N ASP A 324 10.32 22.83 6.68
CA ASP A 324 10.18 24.17 6.10
C ASP A 324 8.90 24.89 6.56
N GLU A 325 7.89 24.16 7.03
CA GLU A 325 6.66 24.73 7.60
C GLU A 325 6.81 25.20 9.05
N ILE A 326 7.88 24.83 9.76
CA ILE A 326 8.02 25.10 11.20
C ILE A 326 8.79 26.41 11.44
N ASP A 327 8.28 27.27 12.33
CA ASP A 327 9.10 28.35 12.91
C ASP A 327 10.07 27.76 13.93
N GLY A 328 11.29 27.43 13.48
CA GLY A 328 12.32 26.83 14.33
C GLY A 328 12.74 27.73 15.51
N THR A 329 12.70 29.05 15.36
CA THR A 329 12.99 29.97 16.47
C THR A 329 11.93 29.88 17.56
N ALA A 330 10.65 29.83 17.16
CA ALA A 330 9.54 29.62 18.10
C ALA A 330 9.62 28.24 18.76
N MET A 331 9.88 27.18 17.98
CA MET A 331 10.03 25.80 18.49
C MET A 331 11.14 25.70 19.53
N ALA A 332 12.31 26.31 19.26
CA ALA A 332 13.45 26.31 20.18
C ALA A 332 13.16 27.01 21.51
N ALA A 333 12.23 27.96 21.54
CA ALA A 333 11.88 28.72 22.75
C ALA A 333 10.90 27.98 23.68
N LEU A 334 10.20 26.95 23.20
CA LEU A 334 9.19 26.18 23.94
C LEU A 334 9.79 25.43 25.12
N LYS A 335 9.05 25.37 26.24
CA LYS A 335 9.43 24.68 27.47
C LYS A 335 8.27 23.81 27.97
N PRO A 336 8.56 22.76 28.77
CA PRO A 336 7.51 22.00 29.46
C PRO A 336 6.50 22.93 30.15
N GLY A 337 5.21 22.78 29.84
CA GLY A 337 4.12 23.64 30.29
C GLY A 337 3.63 24.68 29.27
N ASP A 338 4.33 24.86 28.14
CA ASP A 338 3.95 25.80 27.08
C ASP A 338 2.93 25.23 26.06
N GLU A 339 2.38 24.04 26.28
CA GLU A 339 1.50 23.35 25.32
C GLU A 339 0.18 24.08 25.02
N ASN A 340 -0.19 25.04 25.86
CA ASN A 340 -1.38 25.89 25.67
C ASN A 340 -1.03 27.28 25.12
N THR A 341 0.24 27.53 24.79
CA THR A 341 0.67 28.84 24.25
C THR A 341 0.33 28.96 22.76
N PRO A 342 0.11 30.19 22.26
CA PRO A 342 -0.11 30.39 20.83
C PRO A 342 1.03 29.87 19.94
N ALA A 343 2.27 29.90 20.43
CA ALA A 343 3.43 29.41 19.69
C ALA A 343 3.38 27.88 19.50
N TYR A 344 3.08 27.13 20.56
CA TYR A 344 2.91 25.68 20.49
C TYR A 344 1.76 25.29 19.55
N ILE A 345 0.57 25.87 19.78
CA ILE A 345 -0.63 25.60 19.00
C ILE A 345 -0.38 25.89 17.52
N SER A 346 0.28 27.00 17.19
CA SER A 346 0.59 27.33 15.80
C SER A 346 1.53 26.34 15.12
N ILE A 347 2.47 25.70 15.83
CA ILE A 347 3.35 24.69 15.25
C ILE A 347 2.59 23.37 15.12
N ARG A 348 1.87 22.96 16.18
CA ARG A 348 1.04 21.74 16.16
C ARG A 348 0.04 21.77 15.01
N ASP A 349 -0.72 22.84 14.87
CA ASP A 349 -1.76 22.97 13.84
C ASP A 349 -1.15 22.95 12.41
N ARG A 350 0.12 23.35 12.24
CA ARG A 350 0.83 23.21 10.97
C ARG A 350 1.25 21.77 10.71
N LEU A 351 1.79 21.07 11.70
CA LEU A 351 2.12 19.65 11.57
C LEU A 351 0.87 18.80 11.29
N ASP A 352 -0.24 19.12 11.94
CA ASP A 352 -1.55 18.50 11.72
C ASP A 352 -2.06 18.74 10.30
N ALA A 353 -2.03 20.00 9.83
CA ALA A 353 -2.40 20.34 8.46
C ALA A 353 -1.47 19.69 7.41
N PHE A 354 -0.17 19.60 7.70
CA PHE A 354 0.80 18.89 6.85
C PHE A 354 0.44 17.41 6.76
N ARG A 355 0.16 16.75 7.90
CA ARG A 355 -0.27 15.35 7.91
C ARG A 355 -1.54 15.14 7.08
N ASP A 356 -2.57 15.96 7.31
CA ASP A 356 -3.85 15.87 6.60
C ASP A 356 -3.69 16.06 5.07
N ALA A 357 -2.73 16.88 4.66
CA ALA A 357 -2.43 17.13 3.26
C ALA A 357 -1.62 16.01 2.59
N ASN A 358 -0.99 15.11 3.36
CA ASN A 358 -0.05 14.11 2.86
C ASN A 358 -0.53 12.66 3.16
N PRO A 359 -1.23 12.02 2.22
CA PRO A 359 -1.68 10.64 2.35
C PRO A 359 -0.62 9.64 2.80
N GLY A 360 -1.00 8.82 3.77
CA GLY A 360 -0.16 7.79 4.37
C GLY A 360 0.71 8.29 5.52
N VAL A 361 0.84 9.60 5.72
CA VAL A 361 1.50 10.14 6.93
C VAL A 361 0.60 9.89 8.14
N VAL A 362 1.11 9.17 9.13
CA VAL A 362 0.36 8.82 10.35
C VAL A 362 0.76 9.71 11.53
N TYR A 363 2.05 9.97 11.71
CA TYR A 363 2.56 10.82 12.78
C TYR A 363 3.54 11.85 12.23
N VAL A 364 3.48 13.05 12.81
CA VAL A 364 4.42 14.13 12.52
C VAL A 364 4.75 14.84 13.83
N TYR A 365 6.03 14.87 14.16
CA TYR A 365 6.50 15.36 15.45
C TYR A 365 7.85 16.04 15.30
N THR A 366 8.21 16.82 16.31
CA THR A 366 9.49 17.52 16.38
C THR A 366 10.24 17.15 17.63
N MET A 367 11.56 17.04 17.51
CA MET A 367 12.45 16.72 18.62
C MET A 367 13.66 17.63 18.63
N ARG A 368 14.31 17.77 19.79
CA ARG A 368 15.57 18.52 19.92
C ARG A 368 16.60 17.78 20.76
N LYS A 369 17.87 18.01 20.45
CA LYS A 369 18.99 17.45 21.22
C LYS A 369 19.06 18.08 22.61
N THR A 370 19.35 17.26 23.59
CA THR A 370 19.80 17.63 24.93
C THR A 370 21.25 17.15 25.13
N GLU A 371 21.81 17.21 26.34
CA GLU A 371 23.22 16.86 26.57
C GLU A 371 23.56 15.41 26.18
N ASN A 372 22.68 14.45 26.50
CA ASN A 372 22.90 13.01 26.24
C ASN A 372 21.65 12.28 25.73
N ALA A 373 20.65 13.02 25.27
CA ALA A 373 19.36 12.47 24.84
C ALA A 373 18.68 13.41 23.84
N THR A 374 17.47 13.07 23.45
CA THR A 374 16.56 13.95 22.72
C THR A 374 15.28 14.12 23.51
N GLU A 375 14.54 15.18 23.22
CA GLU A 375 13.22 15.38 23.79
C GLU A 375 12.22 15.84 22.74
N TYR A 376 10.96 15.43 22.89
CA TYR A 376 9.84 15.91 22.09
C TYR A 376 9.58 17.39 22.36
N ALA A 377 9.34 18.15 21.28
CA ALA A 377 9.06 19.59 21.33
C ALA A 377 7.63 19.92 20.93
N VAL A 378 7.11 19.34 19.86
CA VAL A 378 5.72 19.49 19.39
C VAL A 378 5.33 18.22 18.66
N ASP A 379 4.13 17.71 18.91
CA ASP A 379 3.56 16.53 18.26
C ASP A 379 2.18 16.91 17.71
N ALA A 380 1.88 16.54 16.46
CA ALA A 380 0.60 16.87 15.81
C ALA A 380 -0.61 16.36 16.60
N ASP A 381 -0.48 15.21 17.29
CA ASP A 381 -1.56 14.56 18.05
C ASP A 381 -1.67 15.03 19.49
N TYR A 382 -0.92 16.06 19.88
CA TYR A 382 -1.00 16.59 21.23
C TYR A 382 -2.42 17.08 21.56
N GLY A 383 -3.02 16.43 22.58
CA GLY A 383 -4.41 16.61 22.99
C GLY A 383 -5.27 15.36 22.85
N ASN A 384 -4.82 14.36 22.08
CA ASN A 384 -5.54 13.10 21.85
C ASN A 384 -5.31 12.03 22.95
N GLY A 385 -4.53 12.36 23.99
CA GLY A 385 -4.38 11.56 25.21
C GLY A 385 -3.14 10.66 25.27
N TYR A 386 -2.43 10.46 24.15
CA TYR A 386 -1.26 9.57 24.07
C TYR A 386 0.01 10.27 23.56
N ALA A 387 -0.10 11.33 22.77
CA ALA A 387 1.04 12.08 22.25
C ALA A 387 1.94 12.65 23.36
N PRO A 388 3.28 12.66 23.17
CA PRO A 388 4.22 13.14 24.16
C PRO A 388 4.05 14.64 24.45
N ALA A 389 4.18 15.01 25.73
CA ALA A 389 4.31 16.40 26.14
C ALA A 389 5.72 16.95 25.86
N ILE A 390 5.86 18.28 25.93
CA ILE A 390 7.18 18.91 25.75
C ILE A 390 8.13 18.39 26.82
N GLY A 391 9.34 17.98 26.40
CA GLY A 391 10.36 17.47 27.30
C GLY A 391 10.25 15.97 27.61
N TYR A 392 9.33 15.24 26.95
CA TYR A 392 9.36 13.78 26.99
C TYR A 392 10.67 13.29 26.38
N VAL A 393 11.48 12.57 27.16
CA VAL A 393 12.86 12.21 26.78
C VAL A 393 12.88 10.89 26.02
N TYR A 394 13.61 10.89 24.90
CA TYR A 394 14.01 9.70 24.17
C TYR A 394 15.55 9.61 24.16
N VAL A 395 16.08 8.47 24.57
CA VAL A 395 17.54 8.23 24.63
C VAL A 395 17.94 7.39 23.42
N PRO A 396 18.51 7.99 22.37
CA PRO A 396 18.94 7.24 21.20
C PRO A 396 20.09 6.31 21.55
N THR A 397 20.13 5.19 20.84
CA THR A 397 21.13 4.13 20.87
C THR A 397 22.05 4.23 19.65
N GLU A 398 23.02 3.31 19.53
CA GLU A 398 23.88 3.22 18.34
C GLU A 398 23.11 2.74 17.09
N GLU A 399 21.90 2.19 17.25
CA GLU A 399 21.06 1.69 16.16
C GLU A 399 20.25 2.82 15.49
N ASP A 400 20.05 3.95 16.18
CA ASP A 400 19.25 5.11 15.72
C ASP A 400 20.02 6.01 14.74
N VAL A 401 20.70 5.39 13.78
CA VAL A 401 21.62 6.06 12.85
C VAL A 401 20.89 7.08 11.98
N ALA A 402 19.74 6.72 11.41
CA ALA A 402 18.96 7.61 10.55
C ALA A 402 18.36 8.76 11.36
N PHE A 403 17.71 8.47 12.49
CA PHE A 403 17.21 9.47 13.43
C PHE A 403 18.28 10.50 13.82
N LEU A 404 19.47 10.04 14.23
CA LEU A 404 20.57 10.93 14.63
C LEU A 404 21.10 11.79 13.47
N ALA A 405 21.17 11.22 12.26
CA ALA A 405 21.54 11.95 11.05
C ALA A 405 20.53 13.05 10.69
N GLY A 406 19.25 12.87 11.04
CA GLY A 406 18.16 13.82 10.82
C GLY A 406 18.36 15.19 11.48
N PHE A 407 19.22 15.27 12.50
CA PHE A 407 19.64 16.53 13.12
C PHE A 407 20.71 17.30 12.32
N GLU A 408 21.20 16.76 11.21
CA GLU A 408 22.25 17.38 10.39
C GLU A 408 21.78 17.58 8.95
N GLU A 409 21.18 16.54 8.37
CA GLU A 409 20.69 16.49 7.00
C GLU A 409 19.46 15.58 6.88
N PRO A 410 18.69 15.66 5.79
CA PRO A 410 17.56 14.76 5.57
C PRO A 410 18.00 13.28 5.56
N SER A 411 17.33 12.47 6.36
CA SER A 411 17.59 11.04 6.51
C SER A 411 16.27 10.26 6.53
N ALA A 412 16.34 8.94 6.43
CA ALA A 412 15.18 8.07 6.57
C ALA A 412 15.64 6.72 7.11
N GLU A 413 14.75 6.05 7.84
CA GLU A 413 15.01 4.69 8.29
C GLU A 413 15.21 3.75 7.09
N PRO A 414 16.10 2.75 7.21
CA PRO A 414 16.41 1.86 6.10
C PRO A 414 15.29 0.85 5.81
N GLY A 415 14.37 0.65 6.75
CA GLY A 415 13.31 -0.34 6.69
C GLY A 415 12.21 -0.10 7.71
N PHE A 416 11.01 -0.63 7.45
CA PHE A 416 9.84 -0.34 8.27
C PHE A 416 9.89 -1.12 9.59
N TYR A 417 9.30 -0.54 10.63
CA TYR A 417 9.30 -1.10 11.96
C TYR A 417 7.91 -0.97 12.60
N THR A 418 7.71 -1.72 13.69
CA THR A 418 6.52 -1.59 14.52
C THR A 418 6.82 -0.59 15.62
N ASP A 419 5.95 0.41 15.76
CA ASP A 419 5.98 1.32 16.90
C ASP A 419 4.73 1.18 17.76
N GLU A 420 4.90 1.38 19.05
CA GLU A 420 3.83 1.31 20.05
C GLU A 420 3.77 2.63 20.80
N TRP A 421 2.70 3.37 20.58
CA TRP A 421 2.47 4.63 21.28
C TRP A 421 1.10 4.66 21.96
N GLY A 422 1.11 4.75 23.29
CA GLY A 422 -0.11 4.68 24.08
C GLY A 422 -0.78 3.31 24.01
N ASN A 423 -1.96 3.25 23.39
CA ASN A 423 -2.73 2.02 23.17
C ASN A 423 -2.77 1.62 21.68
N GLU A 424 -1.99 2.28 20.84
CA GLU A 424 -1.97 2.08 19.40
C GLU A 424 -0.64 1.43 18.99
N THR A 425 -0.73 0.53 18.03
CA THR A 425 0.43 -0.09 17.38
C THR A 425 0.39 0.31 15.92
N ALA A 426 1.52 0.74 15.36
CA ALA A 426 1.62 1.15 13.97
C ALA A 426 2.75 0.38 13.27
N THR A 427 2.60 0.12 11.98
CA THR A 427 3.71 -0.31 11.11
C THR A 427 4.08 0.87 10.24
N ILE A 428 5.29 1.40 10.43
CA ILE A 428 5.71 2.70 9.90
C ILE A 428 7.13 2.66 9.34
N LEU A 429 7.40 3.59 8.43
CA LEU A 429 8.74 3.97 7.99
C LEU A 429 8.90 5.49 8.17
N THR A 430 10.01 5.91 8.74
CA THR A 430 10.18 7.31 9.18
C THR A 430 11.21 8.07 8.34
N GLY A 431 10.86 9.29 7.96
CA GLY A 431 11.76 10.30 7.42
C GLY A 431 12.08 11.37 8.45
N TYR A 432 13.30 11.89 8.41
CA TYR A 432 13.72 12.97 9.30
C TYR A 432 14.37 14.11 8.52
N ALA A 433 14.21 15.33 9.02
CA ALA A 433 14.91 16.50 8.50
C ALA A 433 15.20 17.53 9.59
N PRO A 434 16.29 18.31 9.47
CA PRO A 434 16.69 19.27 10.48
C PRO A 434 15.79 20.51 10.45
N VAL A 435 15.24 20.87 11.61
CA VAL A 435 14.51 22.14 11.79
C VAL A 435 15.52 23.25 12.09
N ARG A 436 15.45 24.33 11.31
CA ARG A 436 16.39 25.46 11.40
C ARG A 436 15.71 26.71 11.93
N ASP A 437 16.45 27.48 12.72
CA ASP A 437 16.02 28.81 13.15
C ASP A 437 16.23 29.87 12.04
N ALA A 438 15.79 31.10 12.30
CA ALA A 438 15.95 32.21 11.35
C ALA A 438 17.41 32.55 10.98
N THR A 439 18.40 32.03 11.71
CA THR A 439 19.83 32.19 11.41
C THR A 439 20.40 31.05 10.55
N GLY A 440 19.59 30.01 10.31
CA GLY A 440 19.99 28.78 9.62
C GLY A 440 20.61 27.72 10.54
N ALA A 441 20.68 27.98 11.85
CA ALA A 441 21.21 27.03 12.82
C ALA A 441 20.19 25.92 13.07
N VAL A 442 20.65 24.66 13.15
CA VAL A 442 19.77 23.54 13.49
C VAL A 442 19.40 23.63 14.96
N VAL A 443 18.10 23.62 15.24
CA VAL A 443 17.52 23.71 16.60
C VAL A 443 16.72 22.48 16.99
N GLY A 444 16.51 21.56 16.05
CA GLY A 444 15.85 20.27 16.26
C GLY A 444 15.74 19.49 14.96
N LEU A 445 14.86 18.50 14.94
CA LEU A 445 14.41 17.78 13.76
C LEU A 445 12.90 17.68 13.73
N VAL A 446 12.36 17.37 12.55
CA VAL A 446 11.02 16.84 12.37
C VAL A 446 11.13 15.37 11.99
N GLY A 447 10.28 14.52 12.56
CA GLY A 447 10.05 13.14 12.15
C GLY A 447 8.70 13.04 11.46
N VAL A 448 8.65 12.32 10.34
CA VAL A 448 7.44 12.05 9.56
C VAL A 448 7.32 10.54 9.38
N ASP A 449 6.31 9.96 10.00
CA ASP A 449 6.03 8.53 9.95
C ASP A 449 4.99 8.26 8.88
N VAL A 450 5.30 7.37 7.93
CA VAL A 450 4.37 6.94 6.88
C VAL A 450 4.08 5.46 7.05
N GLY A 451 2.80 5.09 7.00
CA GLY A 451 2.36 3.70 7.14
C GLY A 451 0.91 3.62 7.59
N PHE A 452 0.63 2.76 8.55
CA PHE A 452 -0.73 2.58 9.05
C PHE A 452 -0.77 2.18 10.53
N VAL A 453 -1.82 2.65 11.20
CA VAL A 453 -2.14 2.30 12.57
C VAL A 453 -3.04 1.06 12.57
N HIS A 454 -2.66 0.05 13.33
CA HIS A 454 -3.44 -1.18 13.49
C HIS A 454 -4.66 -0.89 14.37
N LYS A 455 -5.85 -1.29 13.90
CA LYS A 455 -7.07 -1.19 14.71
C LYS A 455 -6.97 -2.17 15.90
N PRO A 456 -7.32 -1.75 17.13
CA PRO A 456 -7.25 -2.58 18.33
C PRO A 456 -8.26 -3.73 18.37
#